data_AF-A0AAW1NXJ5-F1
#
_entry.id   AF-A0AAW1NXJ5-F1
#
_cell.length_a   1.000
_cell.length_b   1.000
_cell.length_c   1.000
_cell.angle_alpha   90.00
_cell.angle_beta   90.00
_cell.angle_gamma   90.00
#
_symmetry.space_group_name_H-M   'P 1'
#
loop_
_entity.id
_entity.type
_entity.pdbx_description
1 polymer ?
#
loop_
_entity_poly.entity_id
_entity_poly.type
_entity_poly.pdbx_seq_one_letter_code
_entity_poly.pdbx_strand_id
1 'polypeptide(L)'
;MAKDLRTLLSDLPSRGNFAGSDLQSTRAKSYVCAHDSRPPLHQRLQSDQQPLLIRLLLQKKSKDAEQRRKQQQDREKAAAGKRPASTSVTPATAKRQNTEGQATPTWTLQQLRSKTNAELTQIYRSKGSKPGGKKKEELVQGILDLQH
;
A
#
# COMPACT_ATOMS: atom_id res chain seq x y z
N MET A 1 -10.37 -4.06 56.49
CA MET A 1 -10.86 -5.42 56.76
C MET A 1 -10.36 -6.32 55.64
N ALA A 2 -9.47 -7.27 55.93
CA ALA A 2 -8.98 -8.20 54.93
C ALA A 2 -10.11 -9.16 54.57
N LYS A 3 -10.55 -9.17 53.30
CA LYS A 3 -11.49 -10.18 52.82
C LYS A 3 -10.74 -11.51 52.80
N ASP A 4 -11.31 -12.49 53.50
CA ASP A 4 -10.74 -13.82 53.63
C ASP A 4 -10.70 -14.48 52.23
N LEU A 5 -9.60 -15.12 51.86
CA LEU A 5 -9.38 -15.63 50.50
C LEU A 5 -10.45 -16.65 50.07
N ARG A 6 -11.04 -17.36 51.04
CA ARG A 6 -12.14 -18.30 50.80
C ARG A 6 -13.42 -17.62 50.32
N THR A 7 -13.68 -16.39 50.77
CA THR A 7 -14.85 -15.61 50.32
C THR A 7 -14.69 -15.04 48.91
N LEU A 8 -13.46 -14.95 48.38
CA LEU A 8 -13.25 -14.60 46.97
C LEU A 8 -13.43 -15.80 46.03
N LEU A 9 -13.38 -17.03 46.55
CA LEU A 9 -13.37 -18.27 45.75
C LEU A 9 -14.58 -19.17 46.01
N SER A 10 -15.55 -18.72 46.80
CA SER A 10 -16.72 -19.52 47.22
C SER A 10 -17.73 -19.76 46.09
N ASP A 11 -17.86 -18.83 45.15
CA ASP A 11 -18.87 -18.87 44.08
C ASP A 11 -18.27 -19.20 42.71
N LEU A 12 -17.29 -20.12 42.68
CA LEU A 12 -16.75 -20.61 41.42
C LEU A 12 -17.84 -21.37 40.66
N PRO A 13 -17.98 -21.15 39.33
CA PRO A 13 -19.01 -21.82 38.54
C PRO A 13 -18.73 -23.33 38.48
N SER A 14 -19.53 -24.11 39.21
CA SER A 14 -19.51 -25.57 39.13
C SER A 14 -20.51 -26.07 38.09
N ARG A 15 -20.05 -26.96 37.20
CA ARG A 15 -20.92 -27.70 36.27
C ARG A 15 -21.32 -29.09 36.81
N GLY A 16 -20.96 -29.42 38.06
CA GLY A 16 -21.31 -30.70 38.71
C GLY A 16 -20.43 -31.90 38.36
N ASN A 17 -19.36 -31.73 37.59
CA ASN A 17 -18.62 -32.84 36.98
C ASN A 17 -17.57 -33.53 37.88
N PHE A 18 -17.31 -33.01 39.08
CA PHE A 18 -16.16 -33.44 39.91
C PHE A 18 -16.54 -33.86 41.34
N ALA A 19 -17.82 -34.15 41.61
CA ALA A 19 -18.29 -34.52 42.94
C ALA A 19 -18.02 -36.00 43.33
N GLY A 20 -17.63 -36.85 42.37
CA GLY A 20 -17.33 -38.25 42.60
C GLY A 20 -15.82 -38.54 42.55
N SER A 21 -15.30 -39.29 43.51
CA SER A 21 -13.89 -39.73 43.56
C SER A 21 -13.65 -41.00 42.73
N ASP A 22 -14.20 -41.08 41.52
CA ASP A 22 -13.94 -42.22 40.64
C ASP A 22 -12.62 -42.02 39.90
N LEU A 23 -11.54 -42.47 40.52
CA LEU A 23 -10.25 -42.73 39.87
C LEU A 23 -10.36 -43.99 38.99
N GLN A 24 -11.30 -43.99 38.04
CA GLN A 24 -11.33 -44.99 36.98
C GLN A 24 -10.16 -44.70 36.04
N SER A 25 -9.24 -45.65 35.90
CA SER A 25 -8.07 -45.58 35.02
C SER A 25 -8.48 -45.09 33.62
N THR A 26 -8.12 -43.85 33.30
CA THR A 26 -8.58 -43.11 32.13
C THR A 26 -7.84 -43.51 30.86
N ARG A 27 -7.86 -44.81 30.50
CA ARG A 27 -7.49 -45.19 29.14
C ARG A 27 -8.69 -44.95 28.24
N ALA A 28 -8.79 -43.73 27.70
CA ALA A 28 -9.79 -43.41 26.68
C ALA A 28 -9.71 -44.46 25.55
N LYS A 29 -10.85 -45.02 25.16
CA LYS A 29 -10.91 -45.98 24.06
C LYS A 29 -10.51 -45.27 22.77
N SER A 30 -9.67 -45.91 21.94
CA SER A 30 -9.34 -45.37 20.63
C SER A 30 -10.57 -45.37 19.73
N TYR A 31 -10.90 -44.22 19.15
CA TYR A 31 -11.97 -44.11 18.17
C TYR A 31 -11.54 -44.74 16.84
N VAL A 32 -12.39 -45.60 16.28
CA VAL A 32 -12.19 -46.22 14.96
C VAL A 32 -13.41 -45.89 14.10
N CYS A 33 -13.19 -45.13 13.02
CA CYS A 33 -14.26 -44.80 12.07
C CYS A 33 -14.71 -46.06 11.33
N ALA A 34 -16.01 -46.37 11.36
CA ALA A 34 -16.62 -47.41 10.52
C ALA A 34 -17.01 -46.91 9.11
N HIS A 35 -16.99 -45.60 8.90
CA HIS A 35 -17.41 -44.94 7.66
C HIS A 35 -16.33 -43.99 7.14
N ASP A 36 -16.42 -43.59 5.87
CA ASP A 36 -15.50 -42.63 5.27
C ASP A 36 -15.61 -41.27 5.99
N SER A 37 -14.59 -40.93 6.76
CA SER A 37 -14.49 -39.66 7.50
C SER A 37 -13.64 -38.63 6.76
N ARG A 38 -13.52 -38.75 5.43
CA ARG A 38 -12.89 -37.70 4.63
C ARG A 38 -13.62 -36.38 4.81
N PRO A 39 -12.88 -35.25 4.85
CA PRO A 39 -13.50 -33.94 4.91
C PRO A 39 -14.41 -33.72 3.68
N PRO A 40 -15.49 -32.92 3.81
CA PRO A 40 -16.41 -32.67 2.71
C PRO A 40 -15.70 -32.14 1.46
N LEU A 41 -16.00 -32.71 0.30
CA LEU A 41 -15.31 -32.44 -0.99
C LEU A 41 -15.31 -30.96 -1.41
N HIS A 42 -16.33 -30.21 -1.01
CA HIS A 42 -16.46 -28.79 -1.35
C HIS A 42 -15.59 -27.88 -0.47
N GLN A 43 -15.07 -28.37 0.66
CA GLN A 43 -14.28 -27.58 1.59
C GLN A 43 -12.80 -27.81 1.32
N ARG A 44 -12.10 -26.75 0.89
CA ARG A 44 -10.66 -26.78 0.66
C ARG A 44 -9.98 -25.82 1.63
N LEU A 45 -9.06 -26.35 2.43
CA LEU A 45 -8.16 -25.54 3.24
C LEU A 45 -7.03 -25.05 2.33
N GLN A 46 -6.95 -23.75 2.13
CA GLN A 46 -5.88 -23.12 1.35
C GLN A 46 -5.16 -22.10 2.22
N SER A 47 -3.84 -22.18 2.22
CA SER A 47 -2.98 -21.19 2.85
C SER A 47 -2.62 -20.12 1.82
N ASP A 48 -2.73 -18.86 2.25
CA ASP A 48 -2.22 -17.72 1.51
C ASP A 48 -0.70 -17.88 1.31
N GLN A 49 -0.27 -17.91 0.05
CA GLN A 49 1.14 -18.10 -0.33
C GLN A 49 1.94 -16.80 -0.28
N GLN A 50 1.27 -15.66 -0.07
CA GLN A 50 1.95 -14.38 -0.09
C GLN A 50 2.74 -14.15 1.22
N PRO A 51 4.02 -13.75 1.13
CA PRO A 51 4.80 -13.37 2.31
C PRO A 51 4.09 -12.30 3.14
N LEU A 52 4.10 -12.47 4.45
CA LEU A 52 3.39 -11.61 5.40
C LEU A 52 3.75 -10.12 5.22
N LEU A 53 5.04 -9.82 5.01
CA LEU A 53 5.50 -8.44 4.80
C LEU A 53 4.86 -7.80 3.57
N ILE A 54 4.84 -8.53 2.44
CA ILE A 54 4.24 -8.05 1.19
C ILE A 54 2.75 -7.77 1.39
N ARG A 55 2.05 -8.69 2.09
CA ARG A 55 0.63 -8.53 2.43
C ARG A 55 0.36 -7.30 3.28
N LEU A 56 1.17 -7.05 4.30
CA LEU A 56 1.04 -5.89 5.17
C LEU A 56 1.29 -4.58 4.41
N LEU A 57 2.31 -4.54 3.56
CA LEU A 57 2.62 -3.35 2.76
C LEU A 57 1.51 -3.02 1.75
N LEU A 58 0.94 -4.03 1.09
CA LEU A 58 -0.21 -3.86 0.19
C LEU A 58 -1.44 -3.33 0.92
N GLN A 59 -1.75 -3.87 2.10
CA GLN A 59 -2.85 -3.40 2.94
C GLN A 59 -2.66 -1.96 3.43
N LYS A 60 -1.42 -1.57 3.75
CA LYS A 60 -1.11 -0.18 4.11
C LYS A 60 -1.32 0.76 2.92
N LYS A 61 -0.79 0.38 1.75
CA LYS A 61 -0.93 1.16 0.51
C LYS A 61 -2.39 1.36 0.11
N SER A 62 -3.25 0.34 0.26
CA SER A 62 -4.67 0.46 -0.07
C SER A 62 -5.41 1.42 0.88
N LYS A 63 -5.13 1.34 2.19
CA LYS A 63 -5.68 2.27 3.19
C LYS A 63 -5.24 3.72 2.95
N ASP A 64 -3.95 3.93 2.64
CA ASP A 64 -3.41 5.27 2.36
C ASP A 64 -4.04 5.85 1.09
N ALA A 65 -4.28 5.03 0.06
CA ALA A 65 -4.95 5.45 -1.17
C ALA A 65 -6.43 5.82 -0.93
N GLU A 66 -7.13 5.07 -0.08
CA GLU A 66 -8.51 5.35 0.28
C GLU A 66 -8.64 6.65 1.10
N GLN A 67 -7.73 6.90 2.05
CA GLN A 67 -7.67 8.17 2.78
C GLN A 67 -7.41 9.36 1.85
N ARG A 68 -6.48 9.22 0.89
CA ARG A 68 -6.21 10.28 -0.10
C ARG A 68 -7.43 10.58 -0.96
N ARG A 69 -8.15 9.55 -1.42
CA ARG A 69 -9.40 9.72 -2.20
C ARG A 69 -10.48 10.44 -1.39
N LYS A 70 -10.65 10.09 -0.11
CA LYS A 70 -11.62 10.74 0.78
C LYS A 70 -11.30 12.22 0.98
N GLN A 71 -10.03 12.57 1.23
CA GLN A 71 -9.59 13.96 1.34
C GLN A 71 -9.79 14.77 0.06
N GLN A 72 -9.63 14.13 -1.10
CA GLN A 72 -9.83 14.76 -2.41
C GLN A 72 -11.32 15.03 -2.68
N GLN A 73 -12.18 14.07 -2.33
CA GLN A 73 -13.64 14.23 -2.42
C GLN A 73 -14.18 15.30 -1.46
N ASP A 74 -13.63 15.41 -0.24
CA ASP A 74 -13.98 16.46 0.72
C ASP A 74 -13.56 17.85 0.23
N ARG A 75 -12.40 17.96 -0.43
CA ARG A 75 -11.95 19.21 -1.07
C ARG A 75 -12.81 19.62 -2.26
N GLU A 76 -13.23 18.66 -3.08
CA GLU A 76 -14.14 18.93 -4.22
C GLU A 76 -15.54 19.34 -3.74
N LYS A 77 -16.06 18.72 -2.67
CA LYS A 77 -17.32 19.17 -2.04
C LYS A 77 -17.21 20.56 -1.41
N ALA A 78 -16.07 20.90 -0.80
CA ALA A 78 -15.81 22.23 -0.26
C ALA A 78 -15.63 23.30 -1.36
N ALA A 79 -15.09 22.93 -2.52
CA ALA A 79 -14.94 23.80 -3.68
C ALA A 79 -16.27 24.03 -4.44
N ALA A 80 -17.19 23.05 -4.44
CA ALA A 80 -18.50 23.17 -5.07
C ALA A 80 -19.45 24.20 -4.41
N GLY A 81 -19.14 24.66 -3.18
CA GLY A 81 -19.94 25.64 -2.45
C GLY A 81 -19.50 27.11 -2.59
N LYS A 82 -18.39 27.39 -3.28
CA LYS A 82 -17.88 28.76 -3.42
C LYS A 82 -17.99 29.22 -4.86
N ARG A 83 -19.00 30.06 -5.14
CA ARG A 83 -19.08 30.84 -6.39
C ARG A 83 -17.75 31.59 -6.55
N PRO A 84 -17.05 31.51 -7.70
CA PRO A 84 -15.89 32.37 -7.92
C PRO A 84 -16.39 33.81 -7.94
N ALA A 85 -16.03 34.58 -6.90
CA ALA A 85 -16.25 36.02 -6.91
C ALA A 85 -15.39 36.60 -8.05
N SER A 86 -16.06 37.04 -9.11
CA SER A 86 -15.46 37.78 -10.20
C SER A 86 -15.01 39.15 -9.68
N THR A 87 -13.73 39.26 -9.32
CA THR A 87 -13.11 40.55 -9.01
C THR A 87 -11.78 40.62 -9.72
N SER A 88 -11.79 41.20 -10.93
CA SER A 88 -11.16 42.51 -11.24
C SER A 88 -10.67 42.57 -12.68
N VAL A 89 -11.34 43.39 -13.48
CA VAL A 89 -10.83 44.14 -14.65
C VAL A 89 -9.72 45.06 -14.10
N THR A 90 -8.47 45.13 -14.58
CA THR A 90 -7.97 45.59 -15.90
C THR A 90 -6.46 45.26 -16.05
N PRO A 91 -5.87 45.38 -17.26
CA PRO A 91 -4.58 44.80 -17.63
C PRO A 91 -3.39 45.78 -17.51
N ALA A 92 -2.22 45.30 -17.07
CA ALA A 92 -0.94 45.98 -17.30
C ALA A 92 0.28 45.05 -17.12
N THR A 93 0.88 44.72 -18.25
CA THR A 93 2.31 44.92 -18.57
C THR A 93 3.41 44.28 -17.70
N ALA A 94 4.06 43.28 -18.32
CA ALA A 94 5.51 43.02 -18.34
C ALA A 94 6.32 43.00 -17.03
N LYS A 95 6.75 41.78 -16.65
CA LYS A 95 8.19 41.42 -16.58
C LYS A 95 8.35 39.89 -16.47
N ARG A 96 8.36 39.19 -17.61
CA ARG A 96 8.94 37.85 -17.67
C ARG A 96 10.45 38.04 -17.79
N GLN A 97 11.17 37.71 -16.73
CA GLN A 97 12.62 37.68 -16.72
C GLN A 97 13.07 36.54 -17.64
N ASN A 98 13.58 36.94 -18.81
CA ASN A 98 14.29 36.11 -19.76
C ASN A 98 15.64 35.73 -19.12
N THR A 99 15.79 34.49 -18.68
CA THR A 99 17.13 33.91 -18.46
C THR A 99 17.53 33.23 -19.75
N GLU A 100 18.30 33.98 -20.52
CA GLU A 100 18.94 33.62 -21.77
C GLU A 100 19.95 32.47 -21.56
N GLY A 101 19.92 31.52 -22.49
CA GLY A 101 21.14 30.99 -23.09
C GLY A 101 22.12 30.23 -22.20
N GLN A 102 21.68 29.17 -21.51
CA GLN A 102 22.60 28.07 -21.23
C GLN A 102 22.59 27.12 -22.42
N ALA A 103 23.71 27.10 -23.15
CA ALA A 103 23.99 26.09 -24.15
C ALA A 103 23.67 24.71 -23.56
N THR A 104 22.69 24.02 -24.15
CA THR A 104 22.40 22.65 -23.78
C THR A 104 23.67 21.82 -24.00
N PRO A 105 24.21 21.13 -22.99
CA PRO A 105 25.37 20.29 -23.20
C PRO A 105 25.02 19.24 -24.26
N THR A 106 25.78 19.19 -25.34
CA THR A 106 25.71 18.10 -26.31
C THR A 106 26.17 16.83 -25.58
N TRP A 107 25.25 15.89 -25.36
CA TRP A 107 25.59 14.66 -24.67
C TRP A 107 26.12 13.65 -25.68
N THR A 108 27.34 13.16 -25.44
CA THR A 108 27.89 12.04 -26.20
C THR A 108 27.19 10.73 -25.80
N LEU A 109 27.14 9.76 -26.73
CA LEU A 109 26.50 8.47 -26.52
C LEU A 109 27.10 7.70 -25.33
N GLN A 110 28.42 7.73 -25.16
CA GLN A 110 29.11 7.07 -24.05
C GLN A 110 28.76 7.71 -22.70
N GLN A 111 28.59 9.03 -22.66
CA GLN A 111 28.17 9.77 -21.48
C GLN A 111 26.72 9.49 -21.09
N LEU A 112 25.82 9.25 -22.06
CA LEU A 112 24.44 8.83 -21.76
C LEU A 112 24.36 7.37 -21.29
N ARG A 113 25.20 6.48 -21.83
CA ARG A 113 25.24 5.08 -21.39
C ARG A 113 25.75 4.90 -19.97
N SER A 114 26.68 5.74 -19.52
CA SER A 114 27.18 5.70 -18.13
C SER A 114 26.15 6.20 -17.11
N LYS A 115 25.13 6.94 -17.56
CA LYS A 115 24.08 7.48 -16.69
C LYS A 115 23.06 6.43 -16.26
N THR A 116 22.50 6.65 -15.08
CA THR A 116 21.44 5.81 -14.52
C THR A 116 20.10 6.08 -15.23
N ASN A 117 19.16 5.13 -15.15
CA ASN A 117 17.85 5.29 -15.79
C ASN A 117 17.09 6.52 -15.22
N ALA A 118 17.22 6.79 -13.92
CA ALA A 118 16.62 7.96 -13.28
C ALA A 118 17.16 9.28 -13.86
N GLU A 119 18.49 9.41 -13.99
CA GLU A 119 19.11 10.59 -14.61
C GLU A 119 18.69 10.78 -16.07
N LEU A 120 18.65 9.69 -16.85
CA LEU A 120 18.19 9.74 -18.25
C LEU A 120 16.73 10.19 -18.36
N THR A 121 15.83 9.70 -17.49
CA THR A 121 14.44 10.16 -17.48
C THR A 121 14.30 11.63 -17.09
N GLN A 122 15.17 12.13 -16.20
CA GLN A 122 15.19 13.54 -15.82
C GLN A 122 15.66 14.43 -16.96
N ILE A 123 16.73 14.04 -17.66
CA ILE A 123 17.22 14.75 -18.86
C ILE A 123 16.15 14.74 -19.97
N TYR A 124 15.48 13.60 -20.18
CA TYR A 124 14.43 13.50 -21.19
C TYR A 124 13.20 14.37 -20.85
N ARG A 125 12.87 14.51 -19.56
CA ARG A 125 11.81 15.42 -19.08
C ARG A 125 12.21 16.89 -19.19
N SER A 126 13.46 17.25 -18.86
CA SER A 126 13.92 18.63 -18.95
C SER A 126 13.94 19.13 -20.39
N LYS A 127 14.13 18.23 -21.36
CA LYS A 127 13.93 18.49 -22.80
C LYS A 127 12.46 18.57 -23.25
N GLY A 128 11.49 18.47 -22.33
CA GLY A 128 10.07 18.61 -22.64
C GLY A 128 9.36 17.33 -23.10
N SER A 129 10.02 16.17 -23.05
CA SER A 129 9.42 14.89 -23.46
C SER A 129 8.93 14.04 -22.28
N LYS A 130 7.84 13.28 -22.48
CA LYS A 130 7.30 12.37 -21.45
C LYS A 130 8.02 11.01 -21.50
N PRO A 131 8.71 10.55 -20.43
CA PRO A 131 9.35 9.24 -20.39
C PRO A 131 8.32 8.16 -20.02
N GLY A 132 7.35 7.92 -20.89
CA GLY A 132 6.36 6.86 -20.67
C GLY A 132 6.89 5.50 -21.09
N GLY A 133 7.34 4.68 -20.14
CA GLY A 133 7.64 3.25 -20.35
C GLY A 133 8.85 2.90 -21.22
N LYS A 134 9.64 3.91 -21.64
CA LYS A 134 10.78 3.73 -22.54
C LYS A 134 11.94 2.98 -21.88
N LYS A 135 12.55 2.05 -22.61
CA LYS A 135 13.77 1.34 -22.16
C LYS A 135 14.96 2.32 -22.10
N LYS A 136 16.02 1.94 -21.38
CA LYS A 136 17.22 2.78 -21.22
C LYS A 136 17.76 3.26 -22.58
N GLU A 137 17.88 2.38 -23.57
CA GLU A 137 18.40 2.73 -24.89
C GLU A 137 17.46 3.64 -25.69
N GLU A 138 16.14 3.49 -25.54
CA GLU A 138 15.17 4.38 -26.19
C GLU A 138 15.22 5.79 -25.59
N LEU A 139 15.55 5.92 -24.30
CA LEU A 139 15.81 7.23 -23.67
C LEU A 139 17.12 7.83 -24.18
N VAL A 140 18.19 7.03 -24.32
CA VAL A 140 19.47 7.49 -24.87
C VAL A 140 19.30 8.01 -26.30
N GLN A 141 18.64 7.23 -27.17
CA GLN A 141 18.37 7.61 -28.55
C GLN A 141 17.46 8.84 -28.59
N GLY A 142 16.38 8.87 -27.81
CA GLY A 142 15.48 10.02 -27.77
C GLY A 142 16.14 11.30 -27.26
N ILE A 143 17.13 11.21 -26.35
CA ILE A 143 17.91 12.38 -25.92
C ILE A 143 18.81 12.86 -27.06
N LEU A 144 19.40 11.95 -27.84
CA LEU A 144 20.28 12.23 -28.97
C LEU A 144 19.52 12.84 -30.15
N ASP A 145 18.34 12.31 -30.50
CA ASP A 145 17.49 12.84 -31.56
C ASP A 145 17.04 14.28 -31.25
N LEU A 146 16.82 14.59 -29.96
CA LEU A 146 16.50 15.93 -29.48
C LEU A 146 17.74 16.85 -29.32
N GLN A 147 18.93 16.45 -29.78
CA GLN A 147 20.12 17.33 -29.85
C GLN A 147 20.33 17.93 -31.24
N HIS A 148 19.67 17.39 -32.27
CA HIS A 148 19.68 17.91 -33.64
C HIS A 148 18.43 18.75 -33.89
#